data_AF-A0A7Y4QB84-F1
#
_entry.id   AF-A0A7Y4QB84-F1
#
_cell.length_a   1.000
_cell.length_b   1.000
_cell.length_c   1.000
_cell.angle_alpha   90.00
_cell.angle_beta   90.00
_cell.angle_gamma   90.00
#
_symmetry.space_group_name_H-M   'P 1'
#
loop_
_entity.id
_entity.type
_entity.pdbx_description
1 polymer ?
#
loop_
_entity_poly.entity_id
_entity_poly.type
_entity_poly.pdbx_seq_one_letter_code
_entity_poly.pdbx_strand_id
1 'polypeptide(L)'
;MDNLQFWIWLIVIIVTFIARAKKKKPEGDSTTFGGDPIDRRTSPVDKPISFEDLLREIQASKAPQPAPIPKKKQEYVDYDDELEEEPVAERVDYSKRDQDSTFQTYERAKQDAFNRASLEETMKIEDTVVRFGQFKGYQQDKEVNVLAEYVKDLQDPAGFKKAFILSEVLNRKF
;
A
#
# COMPACT_ATOMS: atom_id res chain seq x y z
N MET A 1 -58.37 -13.01 -8.53
CA MET A 1 -58.38 -11.56 -8.17
C MET A 1 -57.88 -11.33 -6.74
N ASP A 2 -57.94 -12.34 -5.88
CA ASP A 2 -57.67 -12.22 -4.44
C ASP A 2 -56.20 -12.00 -4.07
N ASN A 3 -55.26 -12.53 -4.86
CA ASN A 3 -53.82 -12.34 -4.60
C ASN A 3 -53.38 -10.88 -4.78
N LEU A 4 -53.85 -10.19 -5.82
CA LEU A 4 -53.50 -8.79 -6.05
C LEU A 4 -54.07 -7.88 -4.95
N GLN A 5 -55.31 -8.14 -4.56
CA GLN A 5 -55.99 -7.40 -3.49
C GLN A 5 -55.30 -7.62 -2.13
N PHE A 6 -54.85 -8.85 -1.84
CA PHE A 6 -54.06 -9.17 -0.66
C PHE A 6 -52.73 -8.39 -0.63
N TRP A 7 -51.96 -8.40 -1.72
CA TRP A 7 -50.68 -7.68 -1.81
C TRP A 7 -50.85 -6.16 -1.69
N ILE A 8 -51.89 -5.59 -2.29
CA ILE A 8 -52.20 -4.16 -2.16
C ILE A 8 -52.50 -3.81 -0.69
N TRP A 9 -53.34 -4.62 -0.01
CA TRP A 9 -53.66 -4.39 1.39
C TRP A 9 -52.45 -4.56 2.31
N LEU A 10 -51.57 -5.53 2.03
CA LEU A 10 -50.31 -5.73 2.76
C LEU A 10 -49.40 -4.50 2.65
N ILE A 11 -49.24 -3.94 1.45
CA ILE A 11 -48.45 -2.73 1.22
C ILE A 11 -49.03 -1.53 1.99
N VAL A 12 -50.36 -1.36 1.97
CA VAL A 12 -51.03 -0.27 2.69
C VAL A 12 -50.81 -0.37 4.20
N ILE A 13 -50.88 -1.58 4.78
CA ILE A 13 -50.58 -1.81 6.21
C ILE A 13 -49.13 -1.44 6.53
N ILE A 14 -48.17 -1.86 5.70
CA ILE A 14 -46.75 -1.56 5.91
C ILE A 14 -46.47 -0.06 5.83
N VAL A 15 -47.00 0.62 4.81
CA VAL A 15 -46.81 2.06 4.61
C VAL A 15 -47.43 2.86 5.76
N THR A 16 -48.63 2.48 6.23
CA THR A 16 -49.26 3.14 7.38
C THR A 16 -48.48 2.91 8.68
N PHE A 17 -47.88 1.74 8.88
CA PHE A 17 -47.02 1.46 10.03
C PHE A 17 -45.75 2.33 10.02
N ILE A 18 -45.08 2.45 8.87
CA ILE A 18 -43.89 3.30 8.69
C ILE A 18 -44.25 4.78 8.88
N ALA A 19 -45.35 5.25 8.29
CA ALA A 19 -45.81 6.63 8.43
C ALA A 19 -46.14 6.98 9.89
N ARG A 20 -46.67 6.02 10.67
CA ARG A 20 -46.97 6.20 12.09
C ARG A 20 -45.70 6.21 12.96
N ALA A 21 -44.69 5.42 12.58
CA ALA A 21 -43.39 5.42 13.24
C ALA A 21 -42.58 6.71 13.00
N LYS A 22 -42.64 7.29 11.79
CA LYS A 22 -41.86 8.48 11.41
C LYS A 22 -42.43 9.81 11.94
N LYS A 23 -43.66 9.86 12.47
CA LYS A 23 -44.30 11.10 12.96
C LYS A 23 -43.84 11.56 14.35
N LYS A 24 -42.90 10.88 15.00
CA LYS A 24 -42.30 11.33 16.26
C LYS A 24 -40.85 11.77 16.05
N LYS A 25 -40.66 13.04 15.68
CA LYS A 25 -39.47 13.87 15.95
C LYS A 25 -39.76 15.28 15.38
N PRO A 26 -40.19 16.24 16.21
CA PRO A 26 -40.12 17.66 15.84
C PRO A 26 -38.67 18.14 15.90
N GLU A 27 -38.45 19.23 15.17
CA GLU A 27 -37.20 19.95 14.91
C GLU A 27 -36.41 20.33 16.17
N GLY A 28 -35.10 20.54 16.00
CA GLY A 28 -34.22 21.07 17.04
C GLY A 28 -32.85 21.44 16.48
N ASP A 29 -32.74 22.71 16.09
CA ASP A 29 -31.55 23.44 15.70
C ASP A 29 -30.39 23.44 16.73
N SER A 30 -29.23 23.89 16.24
CA SER A 30 -28.17 24.67 16.91
C SER A 30 -26.85 23.99 17.30
N THR A 31 -25.81 24.37 16.54
CA THR A 31 -24.51 24.94 16.96
C THR A 31 -24.11 24.83 18.44
N THR A 32 -22.86 24.46 18.72
CA THR A 32 -21.78 25.33 19.25
C THR A 32 -20.58 24.50 19.76
N PHE A 33 -19.39 25.04 19.53
CA PHE A 33 -18.06 24.61 19.99
C PHE A 33 -17.93 24.41 21.52
N GLY A 34 -17.01 23.53 21.93
CA GLY A 34 -16.40 23.58 23.27
C GLY A 34 -15.69 22.29 23.71
N GLY A 35 -14.37 22.34 23.94
CA GLY A 35 -13.63 21.32 24.69
C GLY A 35 -12.13 21.21 24.40
N ASP A 36 -11.31 21.91 25.19
CA ASP A 36 -9.84 21.80 25.35
C ASP A 36 -9.39 20.42 25.94
N PRO A 37 -8.12 20.20 26.34
CA PRO A 37 -6.92 19.98 25.51
C PRO A 37 -6.29 18.60 25.85
N ILE A 38 -5.60 17.94 24.92
CA ILE A 38 -4.79 16.75 25.26
C ILE A 38 -3.41 16.86 24.63
N ASP A 39 -2.43 17.08 25.51
CA ASP A 39 -1.00 16.91 25.28
C ASP A 39 -0.68 15.54 24.66
N ARG A 40 -0.20 15.54 23.42
CA ARG A 40 0.64 14.46 22.87
C ARG A 40 1.70 15.02 21.93
N ARG A 41 2.94 15.11 22.45
CA ARG A 41 4.22 14.79 21.79
C ARG A 41 4.45 15.41 20.40
N THR A 42 5.26 16.48 20.39
CA THR A 42 6.26 16.84 19.37
C THR A 42 6.12 16.16 18.01
N SER A 43 5.29 16.74 17.15
CA SER A 43 5.58 16.80 15.72
C SER A 43 6.16 18.20 15.46
N PRO A 44 7.19 18.39 14.61
CA PRO A 44 7.46 19.73 14.13
C PRO A 44 6.19 20.17 13.41
N VAL A 45 5.48 21.10 14.02
CA VAL A 45 4.42 21.85 13.39
C VAL A 45 5.01 22.35 12.07
N ASP A 46 4.45 21.91 10.95
CA ASP A 46 4.69 22.49 9.63
C ASP A 46 4.30 23.97 9.74
N LYS A 47 5.25 24.79 10.16
CA LYS A 47 5.10 26.23 10.16
C LYS A 47 4.93 26.61 8.70
N PRO A 48 3.85 27.31 8.31
CA PRO A 48 3.72 27.77 6.95
C PRO A 48 4.93 28.66 6.64
N ILE A 49 5.77 28.19 5.72
CA ILE A 49 7.01 28.86 5.34
C ILE A 49 6.60 30.16 4.64
N SER A 50 7.08 31.29 5.14
CA SER A 50 6.76 32.58 4.53
C SER A 50 7.55 32.77 3.24
N PHE A 51 7.00 33.57 2.32
CA PHE A 51 7.67 33.88 1.06
C PHE A 51 9.04 34.54 1.25
N GLU A 52 9.22 35.30 2.34
CA GLU A 52 10.52 35.87 2.70
C GLU A 52 11.54 34.78 3.08
N ASP A 53 11.13 33.73 3.78
CA ASP A 53 12.01 32.61 4.13
C ASP A 53 12.44 31.84 2.87
N LEU A 54 11.51 31.61 1.94
CA LEU A 54 11.81 31.01 0.63
C LEU A 54 12.78 31.88 -0.19
N LEU A 55 12.59 33.20 -0.22
CA LEU A 55 13.50 34.10 -0.91
C LEU A 55 14.88 34.12 -0.27
N ARG A 56 14.95 34.09 1.07
CA ARG A 56 16.22 34.03 1.81
C ARG A 56 16.98 32.75 1.49
N GLU A 57 16.27 31.62 1.40
CA GLU A 57 16.87 30.32 1.07
C GLU A 57 17.43 30.29 -0.36
N ILE A 58 16.69 30.83 -1.34
CA ILE A 58 17.13 30.92 -2.74
C ILE A 58 18.33 31.87 -2.88
N GLN A 59 18.36 32.98 -2.13
CA GLN A 59 19.48 33.91 -2.17
C GLN A 59 20.72 33.35 -1.45
N ALA A 60 20.55 32.61 -0.36
CA ALA A 60 21.65 31.98 0.36
C ALA A 60 22.34 30.86 -0.47
N SER A 61 21.58 30.14 -1.28
CA SER A 61 22.11 29.08 -2.17
C SER A 61 22.82 29.61 -3.42
N LYS A 62 22.77 30.93 -3.67
CA LYS A 62 23.48 31.60 -4.78
C LYS A 62 24.89 32.10 -4.42
N ALA A 63 25.36 31.88 -3.19
CA ALA A 63 26.73 32.21 -2.82
C ALA A 63 27.73 31.35 -3.61
N PRO A 64 28.84 31.93 -4.13
CA PRO A 64 29.82 31.17 -4.90
C PRO A 64 30.45 30.08 -4.03
N GLN A 65 30.46 28.85 -4.53
CA GLN A 65 31.13 27.73 -3.87
C GLN A 65 32.60 28.07 -3.60
N PRO A 66 33.15 27.78 -2.40
CA PRO A 66 34.56 27.99 -2.13
C PRO A 66 35.42 27.17 -3.09
N ALA A 67 36.52 27.77 -3.55
CA ALA A 67 37.42 27.16 -4.53
C ALA A 67 37.90 25.77 -4.07
N PRO A 68 38.04 24.80 -4.99
CA PRO A 68 38.45 23.45 -4.66
C PRO A 68 39.85 23.45 -4.04
N ILE A 69 39.94 22.91 -2.83
CA ILE A 69 41.20 22.70 -2.12
C ILE A 69 42.06 21.74 -2.96
N PRO A 70 43.34 22.05 -3.23
CA PRO A 70 44.21 21.17 -4.01
C PRO A 70 44.35 19.82 -3.29
N LYS A 71 43.91 18.76 -3.95
CA LYS A 71 44.04 17.38 -3.44
C LYS A 71 45.53 17.06 -3.33
N LYS A 72 46.00 16.71 -2.13
CA LYS A 72 47.36 16.18 -1.91
C LYS A 72 47.56 14.98 -2.84
N LYS A 73 48.69 14.96 -3.55
CA LYS A 73 49.11 13.80 -4.36
C LYS A 73 49.22 12.61 -3.42
N GLN A 74 48.39 11.60 -3.67
CA GLN A 74 48.44 10.34 -2.94
C GLN A 74 49.75 9.64 -3.33
N GLU A 75 50.53 9.28 -2.33
CA GLU A 75 51.70 8.43 -2.48
C GLU A 75 51.17 7.00 -2.67
N TYR A 76 51.43 6.44 -3.85
CA TYR A 76 51.06 5.06 -4.16
C TYR A 76 52.09 4.15 -3.51
N VAL A 77 51.63 3.33 -2.58
CA VAL A 77 52.43 2.23 -2.02
C VAL A 77 52.28 1.06 -2.97
N ASP A 78 53.40 0.59 -3.51
CA ASP A 78 53.44 -0.62 -4.33
C ASP A 78 53.51 -1.84 -3.40
N TYR A 79 52.53 -2.72 -3.52
CA TYR A 79 52.38 -3.89 -2.65
C TYR A 79 52.81 -5.20 -3.36
N ASP A 80 53.26 -5.12 -4.62
CA ASP A 80 53.64 -6.29 -5.42
C ASP A 80 54.86 -7.03 -4.87
N ASP A 81 55.74 -6.33 -4.15
CA ASP A 81 56.96 -6.93 -3.57
C ASP A 81 56.70 -7.83 -2.35
N GLU A 82 55.51 -7.75 -1.72
CA GLU A 82 55.11 -8.58 -0.56
C GLU A 82 54.15 -9.72 -0.94
N LEU A 83 53.76 -9.85 -2.21
CA LEU A 83 52.87 -10.91 -2.68
C LEU A 83 53.66 -12.20 -2.97
N GLU A 84 53.23 -13.31 -2.38
CA GLU A 84 53.77 -14.65 -2.68
C GLU A 84 53.55 -15.00 -4.17
N GLU A 85 54.55 -15.62 -4.80
CA GLU A 85 54.47 -16.05 -6.21
C GLU A 85 53.18 -16.84 -6.48
N GLU A 86 52.44 -16.42 -7.52
CA GLU A 86 51.18 -17.06 -7.88
C GLU A 86 51.39 -18.57 -8.15
N PRO A 87 50.56 -19.45 -7.57
CA PRO A 87 50.69 -20.88 -7.80
C PRO A 87 50.47 -21.21 -9.28
N VAL A 88 51.35 -22.07 -9.83
CA VAL A 88 51.26 -22.56 -11.21
C VAL A 88 49.89 -23.19 -11.43
N ALA A 89 49.13 -22.66 -12.39
CA ALA A 89 47.78 -23.09 -12.70
C ALA A 89 47.71 -24.62 -12.89
N GLU A 90 46.93 -25.28 -12.03
CA GLU A 90 46.70 -26.72 -12.10
C GLU A 90 46.04 -27.06 -13.45
N ARG A 91 46.56 -28.08 -14.14
CA ARG A 91 45.99 -28.52 -15.42
C ARG A 91 44.64 -29.20 -15.16
N VAL A 92 43.57 -28.46 -15.43
CA VAL A 92 42.20 -28.95 -15.30
C VAL A 92 41.93 -30.04 -16.33
N ASP A 93 41.55 -31.22 -15.88
CA ASP A 93 41.14 -32.33 -16.74
C ASP A 93 39.68 -32.17 -17.18
N TYR A 94 39.47 -31.80 -18.43
CA TYR A 94 38.16 -31.57 -19.02
C TYR A 94 37.36 -32.86 -19.29
N SER A 95 37.96 -34.04 -19.15
CA SER A 95 37.30 -35.33 -19.45
C SER A 95 36.22 -35.71 -18.42
N LYS A 96 36.24 -35.11 -17.23
CA LYS A 96 35.25 -35.37 -16.15
C LYS A 96 34.01 -34.49 -16.21
N ARG A 97 33.91 -33.60 -17.21
CA ARG A 97 32.84 -32.61 -17.34
C ARG A 97 31.44 -33.25 -17.35
N ASP A 98 31.29 -34.39 -17.99
CA ASP A 98 29.98 -35.06 -18.13
C ASP A 98 29.57 -35.87 -16.87
N GLN A 99 30.51 -36.14 -15.96
CA GLN A 99 30.29 -36.91 -14.74
C GLN A 99 29.96 -36.03 -13.52
N ASP A 100 30.20 -34.72 -13.61
CA ASP A 100 29.94 -33.79 -12.52
C ASP A 100 28.47 -33.37 -12.48
N SER A 101 27.80 -33.61 -11.34
CA SER A 101 26.43 -33.14 -11.08
C SER A 101 26.28 -31.62 -11.21
N THR A 102 27.36 -30.88 -10.96
CA THR A 102 27.41 -29.43 -11.09
C THR A 102 27.21 -29.00 -12.54
N PHE A 103 27.85 -29.71 -13.47
CA PHE A 103 27.75 -29.40 -14.89
C PHE A 103 26.36 -29.71 -15.44
N GLN A 104 25.75 -30.83 -15.01
CA GLN A 104 24.37 -31.16 -15.39
C GLN A 104 23.37 -30.13 -14.85
N THR A 105 23.58 -29.65 -13.62
CA THR A 105 22.74 -28.59 -13.03
C THR A 105 22.87 -27.28 -13.81
N TYR A 106 24.09 -26.93 -14.21
CA TYR A 106 24.36 -25.75 -15.03
C TYR A 106 23.66 -25.84 -16.40
N GLU A 107 23.82 -26.95 -17.13
CA GLU A 107 23.18 -27.12 -18.44
C GLU A 107 21.65 -27.15 -18.34
N ARG A 108 21.10 -27.75 -17.28
CA ARG A 108 19.65 -27.72 -17.01
C ARG A 108 19.15 -26.30 -16.75
N ALA A 109 19.82 -25.56 -15.87
CA ALA A 109 19.44 -24.18 -15.55
C ALA A 109 19.54 -23.26 -16.78
N LYS A 110 20.54 -23.49 -17.63
CA LYS A 110 20.69 -22.80 -18.91
C LYS A 110 19.49 -23.08 -19.83
N GLN A 111 19.10 -24.34 -20.00
CA GLN A 111 17.92 -24.69 -20.81
C GLN A 111 16.64 -24.09 -20.24
N ASP A 112 16.44 -24.16 -18.93
CA ASP A 112 15.28 -23.58 -18.24
C ASP A 112 15.22 -22.05 -18.40
N ALA A 113 16.37 -21.37 -18.40
CA ALA A 113 16.45 -19.93 -18.64
C ALA A 113 16.06 -19.55 -20.07
N PHE A 114 16.44 -20.36 -21.07
CA PHE A 114 16.04 -20.14 -22.47
C PHE A 114 14.56 -20.45 -22.72
N ASN A 115 13.99 -21.43 -22.01
CA ASN A 115 12.58 -21.80 -22.13
C ASN A 115 11.65 -20.91 -21.29
N ARG A 116 12.19 -20.07 -20.43
CA ARG A 116 11.40 -19.13 -19.63
C ARG A 116 10.87 -18.03 -20.53
N ALA A 117 9.56 -17.84 -20.53
CA ALA A 117 8.92 -16.71 -21.19
C ALA A 117 9.59 -15.41 -20.75
N SER A 118 9.93 -14.57 -21.72
CA SER A 118 10.64 -13.32 -21.46
C SER A 118 9.75 -12.42 -20.59
N LEU A 119 10.36 -11.56 -19.77
CA LEU A 119 9.59 -10.67 -18.90
C LEU A 119 8.65 -9.78 -19.73
N GLU A 120 9.08 -9.40 -20.93
CA GLU A 120 8.29 -8.68 -21.94
C GLU A 120 7.08 -9.48 -22.47
N GLU A 121 7.16 -10.81 -22.49
CA GLU A 121 6.09 -11.69 -22.95
C GLU A 121 5.06 -11.98 -21.85
N THR A 122 5.51 -12.11 -20.60
CA THR A 122 4.64 -12.36 -19.44
C THR A 122 4.01 -11.09 -18.87
N MET A 123 4.63 -9.93 -19.11
CA MET A 123 4.12 -8.65 -18.65
C MET A 123 3.05 -8.14 -19.60
N LYS A 124 1.79 -8.21 -19.18
CA LYS A 124 0.70 -7.55 -19.88
C LYS A 124 0.91 -6.05 -19.80
N ILE A 125 1.23 -5.41 -20.93
CA ILE A 125 1.43 -3.95 -21.04
C ILE A 125 0.20 -3.18 -20.51
N GLU A 126 -0.98 -3.82 -20.55
CA GLU A 126 -2.27 -3.35 -20.05
C GLU A 126 -2.32 -3.12 -18.52
N ASP A 127 -1.47 -3.83 -17.75
CA ASP A 127 -1.44 -3.79 -16.27
C ASP A 127 -0.55 -2.67 -15.71
N THR A 128 0.27 -2.05 -16.55
CA THR A 128 1.04 -0.86 -16.17
C THR A 128 0.35 0.41 -16.61
N VAL A 129 -0.10 1.21 -15.65
CA VAL A 129 -0.39 2.62 -15.89
C VAL A 129 0.94 3.37 -15.82
N VAL A 130 1.23 4.24 -16.79
CA VAL A 130 2.49 5.03 -16.90
C VAL A 130 2.64 6.08 -15.77
N ARG A 131 1.89 5.95 -14.67
CA ARG A 131 2.02 6.81 -13.48
C ARG A 131 2.99 6.14 -12.51
N PHE A 132 4.04 6.89 -12.15
CA PHE A 132 5.12 6.41 -11.29
C PHE A 132 4.55 5.80 -9.99
N GLY A 133 4.86 4.52 -9.73
CA GLY A 133 4.54 3.84 -8.47
C GLY A 133 3.15 3.23 -8.31
N GLN A 134 2.34 3.15 -9.37
CA GLN A 134 0.98 2.56 -9.29
C GLN A 134 0.82 1.35 -10.21
N PHE A 135 0.88 0.14 -9.64
CA PHE A 135 0.51 -1.10 -10.34
C PHE A 135 -0.97 -1.41 -10.08
N LYS A 136 -1.74 -1.70 -11.14
CA LYS A 136 -3.18 -2.06 -11.02
C LYS A 136 -3.43 -3.29 -10.17
N GLY A 137 -2.47 -4.22 -10.10
CA GLY A 137 -2.60 -5.45 -9.31
C GLY A 137 -2.84 -5.23 -7.81
N TYR A 138 -2.48 -4.06 -7.27
CA TYR A 138 -2.74 -3.73 -5.85
C TYR A 138 -4.06 -3.01 -5.61
N GLN A 139 -4.77 -2.59 -6.66
CA GLN A 139 -6.10 -1.97 -6.59
C GLN A 139 -7.22 -3.00 -6.75
N GLN A 140 -7.03 -4.22 -6.26
CA GLN A 140 -8.17 -5.09 -6.02
C GLN A 140 -8.94 -4.53 -4.84
N ASP A 141 -9.82 -3.58 -5.13
CA ASP A 141 -10.90 -3.19 -4.24
C ASP A 141 -11.73 -4.45 -4.02
N LYS A 142 -11.46 -5.16 -2.93
CA LYS A 142 -12.40 -6.13 -2.41
C LYS A 142 -13.61 -5.31 -2.00
N GLU A 143 -14.60 -5.21 -2.88
CA GLU A 143 -15.94 -4.75 -2.53
C GLU A 143 -16.51 -5.76 -1.53
N VAL A 144 -16.15 -5.59 -0.27
CA VAL A 144 -16.67 -6.41 0.82
C VAL A 144 -18.12 -5.96 0.97
N ASN A 145 -19.04 -6.84 0.60
CA ASN A 145 -20.46 -6.58 0.79
C ASN A 145 -20.75 -6.58 2.31
N VAL A 146 -20.76 -5.40 2.90
CA VAL A 146 -20.90 -5.19 4.35
C VAL A 146 -22.20 -5.83 4.87
N LEU A 147 -23.27 -5.84 4.06
CA LEU A 147 -24.53 -6.50 4.40
C LEU A 147 -24.38 -8.02 4.51
N ALA A 148 -23.61 -8.64 3.62
CA ALA A 148 -23.34 -10.08 3.68
C ALA A 148 -22.50 -10.46 4.90
N GLU A 149 -21.61 -9.58 5.36
CA GLU A 149 -20.86 -9.77 6.60
C GLU A 149 -21.79 -9.68 7.83
N TYR A 150 -22.73 -8.73 7.86
CA TYR A 150 -23.72 -8.63 8.93
C TYR A 150 -24.63 -9.85 9.03
N VAL A 151 -25.10 -10.38 7.89
CA VAL A 151 -25.96 -11.57 7.89
C VAL A 151 -25.21 -12.79 8.44
N LYS A 152 -23.89 -12.89 8.17
CA LYS A 152 -23.04 -13.93 8.75
C LYS A 152 -22.84 -13.73 10.25
N ASP A 153 -22.54 -12.50 10.67
CA ASP A 153 -22.35 -12.15 12.09
C ASP A 153 -23.62 -12.40 12.94
N LEU A 154 -24.81 -12.35 12.35
CA LEU A 154 -26.08 -12.65 13.04
C LEU A 154 -26.31 -14.14 13.34
N GLN A 155 -25.59 -15.04 12.68
CA GLN A 155 -25.71 -16.49 12.94
C GLN A 155 -24.96 -16.92 14.20
N ASP A 156 -23.94 -16.16 14.61
CA ASP A 156 -23.13 -16.44 15.78
C ASP A 156 -23.56 -15.62 17.01
N PRO A 157 -23.62 -16.22 18.22
CA PRO A 157 -24.00 -15.49 19.43
C PRO A 157 -23.00 -14.39 19.81
N ALA A 158 -21.73 -14.52 19.41
CA ALA A 158 -20.71 -13.49 19.58
C ALA A 158 -20.86 -12.36 18.54
N GLY A 159 -21.19 -12.70 17.29
CA GLY A 159 -21.42 -11.74 16.21
C GLY A 159 -22.69 -10.92 16.40
N PHE A 160 -23.72 -11.49 17.04
CA PHE A 160 -24.93 -10.74 17.41
C PHE A 160 -24.64 -9.53 18.29
N LYS A 161 -23.75 -9.67 19.29
CA LYS A 161 -23.35 -8.55 20.16
C LYS A 161 -22.62 -7.46 19.37
N LYS A 162 -21.72 -7.87 18.47
CA LYS A 162 -20.99 -6.97 17.57
C LYS A 162 -21.96 -6.19 16.66
N ALA A 163 -22.89 -6.89 16.02
CA ALA A 163 -23.92 -6.28 15.17
C ALA A 163 -24.83 -5.32 15.96
N PHE A 164 -25.22 -5.69 17.18
CA PHE A 164 -26.02 -4.84 18.06
C PHE A 164 -25.29 -3.54 18.44
N ILE A 165 -24.03 -3.64 18.89
CA ILE A 165 -23.22 -2.46 19.23
C ILE A 165 -23.00 -1.56 18.00
N LEU A 166 -22.69 -2.14 16.85
CA LEU A 166 -22.53 -1.39 15.60
C LEU A 166 -23.83 -0.70 15.18
N SER A 167 -24.97 -1.36 15.32
CA SER A 167 -26.28 -0.76 15.05
C SER A 167 -26.56 0.45 15.94
N GLU A 168 -26.19 0.38 17.22
CA GLU A 168 -26.32 1.49 18.17
C GLU A 168 -25.38 2.65 17.81
N VAL A 169 -24.13 2.36 17.44
CA VAL A 169 -23.15 3.39 17.02
C VAL A 169 -23.59 4.10 15.73
N LEU A 170 -24.11 3.36 14.75
CA LEU A 170 -24.61 3.92 13.49
C LEU A 170 -25.83 4.81 13.73
N ASN A 171 -26.78 4.37 14.55
CA ASN A 171 -28.01 5.11 14.86
C ASN A 171 -27.78 6.33 15.76
N ARG A 172 -26.59 6.45 16.38
CA ARG A 172 -26.17 7.63 17.14
C ARG A 172 -25.50 8.68 16.26
N LYS A 173 -24.91 8.27 15.13
CA LYS A 173 -24.15 9.16 14.23
C LYS A 173 -25.00 9.75 13.11
N PHE A 174 -26.11 9.10 12.75
CA PHE A 174 -27.08 9.52 11.73
C PHE A 174 -28.46 9.68 12.35
#